data_AF-A0A7Y2G7B4-F1
#
_entry.id   AF-A0A7Y2G7B4-F1
#
_cell.length_a   1.000
_cell.length_b   1.000
_cell.length_c   1.000
_cell.angle_alpha   90.00
_cell.angle_beta   90.00
_cell.angle_gamma   90.00
#
_symmetry.space_group_name_H-M   'P 1'
#
loop_
_entity.id
_entity.type
_entity.pdbx_description
1 polymer ?
#
loop_
_entity_poly.entity_id
_entity_poly.type
_entity_poly.pdbx_seq_one_letter_code
_entity_poly.pdbx_strand_id
1 'polypeptide(L)'
;VFQADDARAAGALESTRDVVMSLGGISELESGTDAQKPGVSASAVIRGGTVFVPLEGLIDLDVERKRLDKEGERLRSLIGGAEKKLGNENFVSRAKPEVVAKEREKLGSLQNDLKKVEAALRDLG
;
A
#
# COMPACT_ATOMS: atom_id res chain seq x y z
N VAL A 1 -6.35 9.82 -15.84
CA VAL A 1 -6.90 9.19 -17.07
C VAL A 1 -8.36 8.86 -16.87
N PHE A 2 -9.22 9.13 -17.86
CA PHE A 2 -10.62 8.71 -17.85
C PHE A 2 -10.90 7.78 -19.03
N GLN A 3 -11.14 6.50 -18.73
CA GLN A 3 -11.58 5.53 -19.72
C GLN A 3 -13.10 5.61 -19.83
N ALA A 4 -13.59 6.16 -20.93
CA ALA A 4 -15.01 6.35 -21.18
C ALA A 4 -15.68 5.05 -21.65
N ASP A 5 -16.91 4.80 -21.21
CA ASP A 5 -17.70 3.63 -21.65
C ASP A 5 -18.15 3.77 -23.13
N ASP A 6 -18.39 5.02 -23.56
CA ASP A 6 -18.85 5.33 -24.91
C ASP A 6 -18.41 6.74 -25.38
N ALA A 7 -18.64 7.02 -26.67
CA ALA A 7 -18.27 8.29 -27.30
C ALA A 7 -19.03 9.51 -26.72
N ARG A 8 -20.22 9.33 -26.14
CA ARG A 8 -20.96 10.42 -25.50
C ARG A 8 -20.29 10.83 -24.21
N ALA A 9 -19.89 9.85 -23.39
CA ALA A 9 -19.17 10.09 -22.15
C ALA A 9 -17.79 10.72 -22.42
N ALA A 10 -17.07 10.25 -23.44
CA ALA A 10 -15.82 10.87 -23.88
C ALA A 10 -16.04 12.33 -24.29
N GLY A 11 -17.04 12.61 -25.14
CA GLY A 11 -17.34 13.97 -25.58
C GLY A 11 -17.80 14.91 -24.46
N ALA A 12 -18.58 14.40 -23.50
CA ALA A 12 -19.02 15.18 -22.34
C ALA A 12 -17.85 15.62 -21.45
N LEU A 13 -16.88 14.73 -21.20
CA LEU A 13 -15.69 15.11 -20.44
C LEU A 13 -14.81 16.08 -21.23
N GLU A 14 -14.61 15.83 -22.53
CA GLU A 14 -13.78 16.69 -23.38
C GLU A 14 -14.34 18.12 -23.45
N SER A 15 -15.66 18.27 -23.64
CA SER A 15 -16.34 19.58 -23.66
C SER A 15 -16.30 20.33 -22.32
N THR A 16 -15.98 19.66 -21.21
CA THR A 16 -15.89 20.26 -19.86
C THR A 16 -14.47 20.18 -19.27
N ARG A 17 -13.49 19.78 -20.09
CA ARG A 17 -12.12 19.44 -19.69
C ARG A 17 -11.47 20.50 -18.81
N ASP A 18 -11.48 21.75 -19.25
CA ASP A 18 -10.82 22.84 -18.53
C ASP A 18 -11.44 23.11 -17.16
N VAL A 19 -12.77 22.99 -17.04
CA VAL A 19 -13.49 23.15 -15.77
C VAL A 19 -13.13 22.02 -14.82
N VAL A 20 -13.11 20.78 -15.30
CA VAL A 20 -12.74 19.61 -14.51
C VAL A 20 -11.28 19.71 -14.05
N MET A 21 -10.37 20.12 -14.95
CA MET A 21 -8.96 20.30 -14.61
C MET A 21 -8.75 21.40 -13.57
N SER A 22 -9.43 22.55 -13.73
CA SER A 22 -9.33 23.67 -12.79
C SER A 22 -9.91 23.35 -11.41
N LEU A 23 -11.08 22.70 -11.35
CA LEU A 23 -11.73 22.37 -10.07
C LEU A 23 -11.04 21.19 -9.37
N GLY A 24 -10.50 20.24 -10.14
CA GLY A 24 -9.82 19.06 -9.62
C GLY A 24 -8.34 19.26 -9.32
N GLY A 25 -7.74 20.41 -9.66
CA GLY A 25 -6.30 20.63 -9.52
C GLY A 25 -5.46 19.69 -10.40
N ILE A 26 -5.97 19.35 -11.58
CA ILE A 26 -5.38 18.35 -12.48
C ILE A 26 -4.46 19.06 -13.48
N SER A 27 -3.19 18.68 -13.51
CA SER A 27 -2.21 19.21 -14.47
C SER A 27 -2.34 18.58 -15.86
N GLU A 28 -2.76 17.32 -15.93
CA GLU A 28 -2.90 16.58 -17.19
C GLU A 28 -4.08 15.59 -17.12
N LEU A 29 -4.90 15.60 -18.17
CA LEU A 29 -6.04 14.71 -18.33
C LEU A 29 -6.02 14.07 -19.71
N GLU A 30 -5.80 12.76 -19.74
CA GLU A 30 -6.07 11.89 -20.88
C GLU A 30 -7.48 11.28 -20.73
N SER A 31 -8.28 11.32 -21.78
CA SER A 31 -9.62 10.73 -21.80
C SER A 31 -9.99 10.19 -23.17
N GLY A 32 -10.71 9.06 -23.18
CA GLY A 32 -11.14 8.41 -24.41
C GLY A 32 -11.75 7.04 -24.14
N THR A 33 -12.41 6.46 -25.13
CA THR A 33 -12.93 5.08 -25.05
C THR A 33 -11.80 4.04 -25.14
N ASP A 34 -10.69 4.42 -25.75
CA ASP A 34 -9.47 3.63 -25.93
C ASP A 34 -8.38 3.94 -24.88
N ALA A 35 -8.62 4.94 -24.02
CA ALA A 35 -7.71 5.31 -22.95
C ALA A 35 -7.42 4.10 -22.05
N GLN A 36 -6.15 3.93 -21.69
CA GLN A 36 -5.68 2.77 -20.94
C GLN A 36 -5.42 3.13 -19.47
N LYS A 37 -5.59 2.14 -18.59
CA LYS A 37 -5.18 2.29 -17.18
C LYS A 37 -3.65 2.48 -17.11
N PRO A 38 -3.15 3.60 -16.56
CA PRO A 38 -1.72 3.78 -16.27
C PRO A 38 -1.31 2.86 -15.12
N GLY A 39 -0.05 2.40 -15.13
CA GLY A 39 0.57 1.44 -14.20
C GLY A 39 -0.10 1.25 -12.83
N VAL A 40 0.56 1.71 -11.77
CA VAL A 40 -0.04 1.69 -10.42
C VAL A 40 -0.96 2.91 -10.29
N SER A 41 -2.27 2.67 -10.26
CA SER A 41 -3.28 3.72 -10.18
C SER A 41 -4.37 3.41 -9.15
N ALA A 42 -4.81 4.44 -8.43
CA ALA A 42 -6.11 4.40 -7.77
C ALA A 42 -7.21 4.49 -8.84
N SER A 43 -8.29 3.72 -8.65
CA SER A 43 -9.39 3.66 -9.63
C SER A 43 -10.74 3.91 -8.97
N ALA A 44 -11.61 4.62 -9.67
CA ALA A 44 -13.01 4.80 -9.29
C ALA A 44 -13.91 4.59 -10.51
N VAL A 45 -14.89 3.70 -10.39
CA VAL A 45 -15.94 3.52 -11.40
C VAL A 45 -17.02 4.56 -11.16
N ILE A 46 -17.33 5.34 -12.19
CA ILE A 46 -18.37 6.36 -12.17
C ILE A 46 -19.33 6.13 -13.33
N ARG A 47 -20.40 6.93 -13.39
CA ARG A 47 -21.30 6.88 -14.54
C ARG A 47 -20.57 7.36 -15.80
N GLY A 48 -20.52 6.51 -16.82
CA GLY A 48 -19.93 6.83 -18.13
C GLY A 48 -18.45 6.46 -18.27
N GLY A 49 -17.82 5.87 -17.25
CA GLY A 49 -16.47 5.37 -17.37
C GLY A 49 -15.75 5.12 -16.05
N THR A 50 -14.46 4.83 -16.15
CA THR A 50 -13.56 4.63 -15.01
C THR A 50 -12.50 5.72 -14.97
N VAL A 51 -12.31 6.32 -13.80
CA VAL A 51 -11.23 7.28 -13.54
C VAL A 51 -10.04 6.54 -12.95
N PHE A 52 -8.87 6.81 -13.49
CA PHE A 52 -7.58 6.35 -12.98
C PHE A 52 -6.71 7.54 -12.59
N VAL A 53 -6.20 7.52 -11.36
CA VAL A 53 -5.21 8.47 -10.87
C VAL A 53 -3.90 7.73 -10.69
N PRO A 54 -2.87 7.99 -11.54
CA PRO A 54 -1.55 7.43 -11.36
C PRO A 54 -1.01 7.78 -9.98
N LEU A 55 -0.50 6.79 -9.26
CA LEU A 55 0.16 6.99 -7.97
C LEU A 55 1.68 7.12 -8.11
N GLU A 56 2.21 6.77 -9.29
CA GLU A 56 3.60 6.97 -9.69
C GLU A 56 3.95 8.47 -9.64
N GLY A 57 4.98 8.84 -8.86
CA GLY A 57 5.45 10.22 -8.69
C GLY A 57 4.81 11.02 -7.55
N LEU A 58 3.63 10.60 -7.06
CA LEU A 58 3.05 11.10 -5.79
C LEU A 58 3.64 10.39 -4.58
N ILE A 59 3.98 9.10 -4.75
CA ILE A 59 4.75 8.27 -3.83
C ILE A 59 5.86 7.65 -4.67
N ASP A 60 7.13 7.87 -4.30
CA ASP A 60 8.23 7.13 -4.91
C ASP A 60 8.10 5.67 -4.44
N LEU A 61 7.48 4.84 -5.28
CA LEU A 61 7.15 3.45 -4.96
C LEU A 61 8.41 2.63 -4.69
N ASP A 62 9.53 2.97 -5.32
CA ASP A 62 10.81 2.32 -5.05
C ASP A 62 11.37 2.72 -3.69
N VAL A 63 11.22 3.99 -3.29
CA VAL A 63 11.57 4.46 -1.94
C VAL A 63 10.66 3.84 -0.89
N GLU A 64 9.35 3.79 -1.13
CA GLU A 64 8.40 3.20 -0.19
C GLU A 64 8.59 1.69 -0.05
N ARG A 65 8.84 0.98 -1.16
CA ARG A 65 9.24 -0.42 -1.15
C ARG A 65 10.52 -0.62 -0.35
N LYS A 66 11.57 0.15 -0.60
CA LYS A 66 12.84 0.08 0.17
C LYS A 66 12.62 0.35 1.66
N ARG A 67 11.76 1.30 2.01
CA ARG A 67 11.42 1.61 3.40
C ARG A 67 10.71 0.44 4.08
N LEU A 68 9.73 -0.15 3.41
CA LEU A 68 8.98 -1.31 3.90
C LEU A 68 9.85 -2.58 3.97
N ASP A 69 10.73 -2.82 3.00
CA ASP A 69 11.69 -3.93 3.02
C ASP A 69 12.61 -3.83 4.24
N LYS A 70 13.17 -2.64 4.48
CA LYS A 70 14.02 -2.37 5.65
C LYS A 70 13.28 -2.55 6.96
N GLU A 71 12.02 -2.13 7.02
CA GLU A 71 11.17 -2.35 8.19
C GLU A 71 10.85 -3.83 8.40
N GLY A 72 10.57 -4.56 7.32
CA GLY A 72 10.37 -6.02 7.35
C GLY A 72 11.61 -6.76 7.85
N GLU A 73 12.81 -6.39 7.39
CA GLU A 73 14.07 -6.93 7.89
C GLU A 73 14.28 -6.66 9.39
N ARG A 74 14.00 -5.42 9.83
CA ARG A 74 14.06 -5.04 11.24
C ARG A 74 13.12 -5.91 12.09
N LEU A 75 11.87 -6.07 11.66
CA LEU A 75 10.87 -6.88 12.35
C LEU A 75 11.27 -8.36 12.40
N ARG A 76 11.74 -8.93 11.27
CA ARG A 76 12.27 -10.31 11.22
C ARG A 76 13.43 -10.52 12.20
N SER A 77 14.36 -9.56 12.27
CA SER A 77 15.47 -9.63 13.24
C SER A 77 14.98 -9.59 14.69
N LEU A 78 13.99 -8.76 15.01
CA LEU A 78 13.41 -8.69 16.36
C LEU A 78 12.64 -9.96 16.74
N ILE A 79 11.88 -10.52 15.79
CA ILE A 79 11.19 -11.80 15.94
C ILE A 79 12.20 -12.90 16.25
N GLY A 80 13.26 -13.03 15.43
CA GLY A 80 14.29 -14.04 15.66
C GLY A 80 14.97 -13.89 17.02
N GLY A 81 15.14 -12.67 17.53
CA GLY A 81 15.63 -12.42 18.88
C GLY A 81 14.66 -12.91 19.98
N ALA A 82 13.37 -12.60 19.84
CA ALA A 82 12.34 -13.02 20.78
C ALA A 82 12.12 -14.54 20.76
N GLU A 83 12.12 -15.17 19.58
CA GLU A 83 12.02 -16.62 19.40
C GLU A 83 13.21 -17.35 20.04
N LYS A 84 14.45 -16.87 19.81
CA LYS A 84 15.63 -17.44 20.48
C LYS A 84 15.55 -17.36 22.00
N LYS A 85 15.05 -16.24 22.52
CA LYS A 85 14.90 -16.02 23.97
C LYS A 85 13.83 -16.94 24.57
N LEU A 86 12.69 -17.07 23.89
CA LEU A 86 11.58 -17.95 24.30
C LEU A 86 11.86 -19.44 24.06
N GLY A 87 12.74 -19.80 23.13
CA GLY A 87 13.22 -21.16 22.91
C GLY A 87 14.32 -21.59 23.87
N ASN A 88 14.90 -20.66 24.64
CA ASN A 88 15.90 -20.98 25.65
C ASN A 88 15.21 -21.48 26.94
N GLU A 89 15.28 -22.78 27.20
CA GLU A 89 14.69 -23.41 28.39
C GLU A 89 15.16 -22.78 29.71
N ASN A 90 16.42 -22.33 29.79
CA ASN A 90 16.93 -21.65 30.98
C ASN A 90 16.23 -20.29 31.21
N PHE A 91 15.89 -19.58 30.14
CA PHE A 91 15.14 -18.33 30.27
C PHE A 91 13.70 -18.61 30.69
N VAL A 92 13.02 -19.56 30.04
CA VAL A 92 11.62 -19.90 30.32
C VAL A 92 11.42 -20.44 31.74
N SER A 93 12.36 -21.27 32.21
CA SER A 93 12.27 -21.90 33.54
C SER A 93 12.70 -20.99 34.69
N ARG A 94 13.62 -20.03 34.45
CA ARG A 94 14.19 -19.19 35.52
C ARG A 94 13.63 -17.77 35.55
N ALA A 95 13.08 -17.27 34.45
CA ALA A 95 12.47 -15.95 34.42
C ALA A 95 11.10 -15.97 35.13
N LYS A 96 10.71 -14.82 35.69
CA LYS A 96 9.37 -14.65 36.27
C LYS A 96 8.30 -14.91 35.19
N PRO A 97 7.16 -15.54 35.53
CA PRO A 97 6.09 -15.82 34.57
C PRO A 97 5.64 -14.58 33.78
N GLU A 98 5.56 -13.42 34.44
CA GLU A 98 5.21 -12.13 33.81
C GLU A 98 6.21 -11.70 32.72
N VAL A 99 7.50 -11.97 32.91
CA VAL A 99 8.55 -11.63 31.93
C VAL A 99 8.45 -12.53 30.71
N VAL A 100 8.16 -13.82 30.91
CA VAL A 100 7.93 -14.77 29.82
C VAL A 100 6.65 -14.42 29.05
N ALA A 101 5.56 -14.09 29.76
CA ALA A 101 4.30 -13.69 29.15
C ALA A 101 4.46 -12.42 28.30
N LYS A 102 5.14 -11.40 28.83
CA LYS A 102 5.43 -10.16 28.10
C LYS A 102 6.29 -10.38 26.85
N GLU A 103 7.26 -11.29 26.91
CA GLU A 103 8.07 -11.63 25.72
C GLU A 103 7.24 -12.38 24.66
N ARG A 104 6.30 -13.26 25.08
CA ARG A 104 5.36 -13.93 24.16
C ARG A 104 4.39 -12.95 23.50
N GLU A 105 3.84 -12.02 24.27
CA GLU A 105 2.97 -10.96 23.76
C GLU A 105 3.71 -10.08 22.74
N LYS A 106 4.94 -9.68 23.08
CA LYS A 106 5.82 -8.93 22.19
C LYS A 106 6.08 -9.69 20.89
N LEU A 107 6.37 -11.00 20.95
CA LEU A 107 6.54 -11.83 19.76
C LEU A 107 5.29 -11.81 18.88
N GLY A 108 4.11 -12.00 19.48
CA GLY A 108 2.84 -11.95 18.74
C GLY A 108 2.57 -10.60 18.07
N SER A 109 2.85 -9.49 18.76
CA SER A 109 2.74 -8.14 18.17
C SER A 109 3.67 -7.98 16.98
N LEU A 110 4.96 -8.36 17.14
CA LEU A 110 5.95 -8.23 16.06
C LEU A 110 5.57 -9.07 14.83
N GLN A 111 5.04 -10.28 15.03
CA GLN A 111 4.57 -11.14 13.94
C GLN A 111 3.35 -10.53 13.23
N ASN A 112 2.43 -9.91 13.96
CA ASN A 112 1.29 -9.22 13.36
C ASN A 112 1.72 -7.98 12.56
N ASP A 113 2.67 -7.21 13.07
CA ASP A 113 3.21 -6.05 12.37
C ASP A 113 3.97 -6.47 11.10
N LEU A 114 4.74 -7.56 11.14
CA LEU A 114 5.41 -8.10 9.97
C LEU A 114 4.41 -8.50 8.88
N LYS A 115 3.32 -9.18 9.25
CA LYS A 115 2.26 -9.55 8.29
C LYS A 115 1.65 -8.34 7.58
N LYS A 116 1.48 -7.22 8.29
CA LYS A 116 0.96 -5.97 7.70
C LYS A 116 1.96 -5.37 6.71
N VAL A 117 3.24 -5.37 7.05
CA VAL A 117 4.31 -4.89 6.15
C VAL A 117 4.41 -5.76 4.90
N GLU A 118 4.33 -7.09 5.04
CA GLU A 118 4.32 -8.02 3.91
C GLU A 118 3.08 -7.88 3.03
N ALA A 119 1.91 -7.57 3.61
CA ALA A 119 0.72 -7.24 2.84
C ALA A 119 0.91 -5.94 2.04
N ALA A 120 1.40 -4.87 2.68
CA ALA A 120 1.68 -3.61 2.00
C ALA A 120 2.70 -3.75 0.87
N LEU A 121 3.75 -4.57 1.04
CA LEU A 121 4.71 -4.87 -0.02
C LEU A 121 4.09 -5.60 -1.22
N ARG A 122 3.11 -6.48 -0.97
CA ARG A 122 2.36 -7.16 -2.06
C ARG A 122 1.46 -6.19 -2.82
N ASP A 123 0.84 -5.26 -2.12
CA ASP A 123 -0.06 -4.26 -2.74
C ASP A 123 0.72 -3.22 -3.57
N LEU A 124 2.05 -3.12 -3.37
CA LEU A 124 2.97 -2.29 -4.15
C LEU A 124 3.67 -3.04 -5.31
N GLY A 125 3.30 -4.30 -5.55
CA GLY A 125 3.74 -5.14 -6.68
C GLY A 125 2.68 -5.29 -7.76
#